data_AF-A0A370PYL2-F1
#
_entry.id   AF-A0A370PYL2-F1
#
_cell.length_a   1.000
_cell.length_b   1.000
_cell.length_c   1.000
_cell.angle_alpha   90.00
_cell.angle_beta   90.00
_cell.angle_gamma   90.00
#
_symmetry.space_group_name_H-M   'P 1'
#
loop_
_entity.id
_entity.type
_entity.pdbx_description
1 polymer ?
#
loop_
_entity_poly.entity_id
_entity_poly.type
_entity_poly.pdbx_seq_one_letter_code
_entity_poly.pdbx_strand_id
1 'polypeptide(L)' 'MPTPLDRALNSKNLFLGFAGMVTAAAAWAIWGSDVFPAEADPTGGTDRYPL' A
#
# COMPACT_ATOMS: atom_id res chain seq x y z
N MET A 1 27.59 -18.79 -21.26
CA MET A 1 27.90 -17.39 -20.87
C MET A 1 26.61 -16.79 -20.36
N PRO A 2 26.51 -16.29 -19.11
CA PRO A 2 25.26 -15.75 -18.58
C PRO A 2 24.92 -14.43 -19.27
N THR A 3 23.72 -14.36 -19.86
CA THR A 3 23.25 -13.14 -20.52
C THR A 3 22.98 -12.03 -19.49
N PRO A 4 22.87 -10.77 -19.92
CA PRO A 4 22.42 -9.69 -19.03
C PRO A 4 21.04 -9.98 -18.43
N LEU A 5 20.14 -10.61 -19.19
CA LEU A 5 18.80 -10.99 -18.73
C LEU A 5 18.86 -12.07 -17.63
N ASP A 6 19.70 -13.10 -17.79
CA ASP A 6 19.89 -14.14 -16.76
C ASP A 6 20.43 -13.56 -15.45
N ARG A 7 21.33 -12.57 -15.54
CA ARG A 7 21.86 -11.87 -14.37
C ARG A 7 20.82 -11.01 -13.67
N ALA A 8 19.93 -10.37 -14.42
CA ALA A 8 18.83 -9.59 -13.85
C ALA A 8 17.82 -10.48 -13.12
N LEU A 9 17.44 -11.61 -13.75
CA LEU A 9 16.47 -12.55 -13.18
C LEU A 9 17.02 -13.32 -11.96
N ASN A 10 18.34 -13.50 -11.87
CA ASN A 10 19.00 -14.15 -10.73
C ASN A 10 19.65 -13.14 -9.77
N SER A 11 19.19 -11.88 -9.75
CA SER A 11 19.75 -10.84 -8.90
C SER A 11 19.16 -10.90 -7.49
N LYS A 12 19.93 -11.44 -6.54
CA LYS A 12 19.57 -11.48 -5.11
C LYS A 12 19.39 -10.08 -4.52
N ASN A 13 20.18 -9.11 -4.97
CA ASN A 13 20.08 -7.73 -4.48
C ASN A 13 18.79 -7.06 -4.93
N LEU A 14 18.36 -7.31 -6.17
CA LEU A 14 17.11 -6.76 -6.70
C LEU A 14 15.89 -7.38 -5.98
N PHE A 15 15.96 -8.68 -5.71
CA PHE A 15 14.95 -9.37 -4.90
C PHE A 15 14.86 -8.80 -3.49
N LEU A 16 15.98 -8.68 -2.77
CA LEU A 16 15.99 -8.15 -1.40
C LEU A 16 15.52 -6.69 -1.35
N GLY A 17 15.93 -5.86 -2.31
CA GLY A 17 15.47 -4.47 -2.40
C GLY A 17 13.97 -4.35 -2.64
N PHE A 18 13.42 -5.12 -3.59
CA PHE A 18 11.99 -5.14 -3.88
C PHE A 18 11.18 -5.67 -2.69
N ALA A 19 11.58 -6.83 -2.15
CA ALA A 19 10.92 -7.42 -0.99
C ALA A 19 10.94 -6.45 0.20
N GLY A 20 12.07 -5.79 0.46
CA GLY A 20 12.19 -4.78 1.51
C GLY A 20 11.22 -3.61 1.34
N MET A 21 11.09 -3.07 0.12
CA MET A 21 10.12 -2.00 -0.17
C MET A 21 8.67 -2.45 0.06
N VAL A 22 8.30 -3.64 -0.44
CA VAL A 22 6.95 -4.18 -0.26
C VAL A 22 6.65 -4.43 1.21
N THR A 23 7.60 -4.98 1.97
CA THR A 23 7.45 -5.20 3.42
C THR A 23 7.29 -3.89 4.16
N ALA A 24 8.05 -2.84 3.82
CA ALA A 24 7.89 -1.53 4.42
C ALA A 24 6.51 -0.92 4.12
N ALA A 25 6.04 -1.01 2.88
CA ALA A 25 4.70 -0.54 2.49
C ALA A 25 3.60 -1.32 3.22
N ALA A 26 3.74 -2.65 3.35
CA ALA A 26 2.78 -3.48 4.07
C ALA A 26 2.75 -3.16 5.57
N ALA A 27 3.92 -2.98 6.20
CA ALA A 27 4.01 -2.54 7.59
C ALA A 27 3.33 -1.18 7.78
N TRP A 28 3.54 -0.25 6.85
CA TRP A 28 2.86 1.05 6.86
C TRP A 28 1.35 0.92 6.65
N ALA A 29 0.86 -0.02 5.83
CA ALA A 29 -0.57 -0.23 5.64
C ALA A 29 -1.27 -0.85 6.86
N ILE A 30 -0.55 -1.64 7.67
CA ILE A 30 -1.12 -2.29 8.87
C ILE A 30 -1.13 -1.33 10.07
N TRP A 31 -0.07 -0.54 10.22
CA TRP A 31 0.15 0.28 11.42
C TRP A 31 0.17 1.79 11.17
N GLY A 32 0.42 2.21 9.94
CA GLY A 32 0.27 3.60 9.53
C GLY A 32 -1.21 3.92 9.43
N SER A 33 -1.60 5.08 9.94
CA SER A 33 -2.95 5.63 9.86
C SER A 33 -3.47 5.67 8.42
N ASP A 34 -4.77 5.92 8.26
CA ASP A 34 -5.40 5.97 6.94
C ASP A 34 -4.61 6.83 5.95
N VAL A 35 -4.19 6.20 4.85
CA VAL A 35 -3.48 6.86 3.73
C VAL A 35 -4.40 7.88 3.05
N PHE A 36 -5.71 7.72 3.23
CA PHE A 36 -6.73 8.63 2.75
C PHE A 36 -7.44 9.27 3.96
N PRO A 37 -7.79 10.57 3.89
CA PRO A 37 -8.64 11.17 4.91
C PRO A 37 -9.96 10.39 4.98
N ALA A 38 -10.41 10.07 6.19
CA ALA A 38 -11.77 9.59 6.38
C ALA A 38 -12.74 10.62 5.79
N GLU A 39 -13.68 10.16 4.98
CA GLU A 39 -14.72 11.02 4.43
C GLU A 39 -15.52 11.61 5.59
N ALA A 40 -15.81 12.91 5.53
CA ALA A 40 -16.60 13.57 6.57
C ALA A 40 -17.95 12.86 6.68
N ASP A 41 -18.42 12.65 7.91
CA ASP A 41 -19.71 12.03 8.18
C ASP A 41 -20.78 12.72 7.32
N PRO A 42 -21.56 11.99 6.49
CA PRO A 42 -22.58 12.60 5.65
C PRO A 42 -23.49 13.48 6.50
N THR A 43 -23.57 14.78 6.19
CA THR A 43 -24.44 15.77 6.85
C THR A 43 -25.94 15.55 6.65
N GLY A 44 -26.37 14.32 6.36
CA GLY A 44 -27.76 13.92 6.22
C GLY A 44 -28.38 13.52 7.55
N GLY A 45 -28.64 14.52 8.42
CA GLY A 45 -29.45 14.32 9.62
C GLY A 45 -30.84 13.75 9.28
N THR A 46 -31.32 12.81 10.10
CA THR A 46 -32.68 12.26 10.05
C THR A 46 -33.76 13.32 10.30
N ASP A 47 -33.34 14.52 10.69
CA ASP A 47 -34.09 15.74 10.93
C ASP A 47 -34.95 16.18 9.72
N ARG A 48 -34.61 15.71 8.50
CA ARG A 48 -35.34 16.06 7.28
C ARG A 48 -36.61 15.23 7.06
N TYR A 49 -36.84 14.16 7.82
CA TYR A 49 -38.02 13.30 7.71
C TYR A 49 -38.61 12.99 9.11
N PRO A 50 -39.41 13.89 9.70
CA PRO A 50 -40.23 13.54 10.84
C PRO A 50 -41.32 12.54 10.39
N LEU A 51 -41.44 11.41 11.12
CA LEU A 51 -42.58 10.51 11.06
C LEU A 51 -43.85 11.21 11.57
#